data_AF-J7G914-F1
#
_entry.id   AF-J7G914-F1
#
_cell.length_a   1.000
_cell.length_b   1.000
_cell.length_c   1.000
_cell.angle_alpha   90.00
_cell.angle_beta   90.00
_cell.angle_gamma   90.00
#
_symmetry.space_group_name_H-M   'P 1'
#
loop_
_entity.id
_entity.type
_entity.pdbx_description
1 polymer ?
#
loop_
_entity_poly.entity_id
_entity_poly.type
_entity_poly.pdbx_seq_one_letter_code
_entity_poly.pdbx_strand_id
1 'polypeptide(L)'
;SYIPVGGSLPDTEQKNLAFGAAACMVHPATGYSVARSLSEAPKYTSVIATILKPDHNKAIRSRQISNENISMLAWNTLWPQERKRQRSFFLFGLSLILQQDIEGIRMFFHTFFRLPTWMWQGFLGSTLSSADLMLFAFYMFVLAPNNLRKNLVRHLLSDPSGATMIRTYFTFP
;
A
#
# COMPACT_ATOMS: atom_id res chain seq x y z
N SER A 1 11.02 12.85 -16.65
CA SER A 1 11.13 11.67 -15.76
C SER A 1 9.73 11.12 -15.53
N TYR A 2 9.51 9.82 -15.73
CA TYR A 2 8.24 9.15 -15.42
C TYR A 2 8.34 8.54 -14.02
N ILE A 3 7.48 8.95 -13.10
CA ILE A 3 7.38 8.35 -11.77
C ILE A 3 6.13 7.47 -11.79
N PRO A 4 6.24 6.13 -11.77
CA PRO A 4 5.07 5.25 -11.77
C PRO A 4 4.34 5.35 -10.42
N VAL A 5 3.38 6.27 -10.33
CA VAL A 5 2.48 6.40 -9.19
C VAL A 5 1.37 5.36 -9.34
N GLY A 6 1.50 4.22 -8.68
CA GLY A 6 0.47 3.18 -8.70
C GLY A 6 0.65 2.04 -9.70
N GLY A 7 1.87 1.74 -10.16
CA GLY A 7 2.17 0.57 -11.01
C GLY A 7 1.76 -0.80 -10.41
N SER A 8 1.93 -1.90 -11.13
CA SER A 8 1.69 -3.25 -10.56
C SER A 8 2.61 -3.49 -9.36
N LEU A 9 2.12 -4.25 -8.36
CA LEU A 9 3.03 -4.72 -7.30
C LEU A 9 4.13 -5.57 -7.95
N PRO A 10 5.38 -5.50 -7.45
CA PRO A 10 6.40 -6.42 -7.89
C PRO A 10 5.97 -7.85 -7.55
N ASP A 11 6.30 -8.79 -8.43
CA ASP A 11 6.18 -10.21 -8.13
C ASP A 11 7.09 -10.53 -6.94
N THR A 12 6.50 -10.91 -5.81
CA THR A 12 7.26 -11.19 -4.58
C THR A 12 7.98 -12.54 -4.63
N GLU A 13 7.66 -13.39 -5.62
CA GLU A 13 8.30 -14.68 -5.85
C GLU A 13 9.48 -14.59 -6.82
N GLN A 14 9.73 -13.42 -7.42
CA GLN A 14 10.85 -13.25 -8.35
C GLN A 14 12.20 -13.20 -7.63
N LYS A 15 13.27 -13.63 -8.31
CA LYS A 15 14.65 -13.65 -7.76
C LYS A 15 15.31 -12.27 -7.70
N ASN A 16 14.99 -11.39 -8.65
CA ASN A 16 15.58 -10.06 -8.72
C ASN A 16 14.97 -9.15 -7.65
N LEU A 17 15.82 -8.50 -6.88
CA LEU A 17 15.41 -7.56 -5.86
C LEU A 17 15.41 -6.13 -6.41
N ALA A 18 14.52 -5.30 -5.89
CA ALA A 18 14.51 -3.87 -6.15
C ALA A 18 14.24 -3.10 -4.85
N PHE A 19 14.48 -1.79 -4.88
CA PHE A 19 14.23 -0.92 -3.74
C PHE A 19 13.69 0.45 -4.18
N GLY A 20 13.00 1.14 -3.26
CA GLY A 20 12.44 2.47 -3.50
C GLY A 20 11.35 2.48 -4.59
N ALA A 21 11.42 3.45 -5.49
CA ALA A 21 10.44 3.58 -6.57
C ALA A 21 10.41 2.35 -7.50
N ALA A 22 11.56 1.70 -7.73
CA ALA A 22 11.65 0.47 -8.53
C ALA A 22 10.96 -0.73 -7.86
N ALA A 23 10.81 -0.68 -6.53
CA ALA A 23 10.02 -1.64 -5.76
C ALA A 23 8.57 -1.16 -5.54
N CYS A 24 8.07 -0.20 -6.31
CA CYS A 24 6.73 0.38 -6.21
C CYS A 24 6.39 1.05 -4.87
N MET A 25 7.41 1.55 -4.15
CA MET A 25 7.23 2.14 -2.82
C MET A 25 6.66 3.58 -2.85
N VAL A 26 6.34 4.11 -4.03
CA VAL A 26 5.69 5.43 -4.17
C VAL A 26 4.29 5.39 -3.55
N HIS A 27 3.96 6.37 -2.72
CA HIS A 27 2.62 6.55 -2.19
C HIS A 27 1.64 6.86 -3.34
N PRO A 28 0.58 6.06 -3.58
CA PRO A 28 -0.30 6.28 -4.72
C PRO A 28 -1.01 7.63 -4.70
N ALA A 29 -1.55 8.05 -3.55
CA ALA A 29 -2.26 9.33 -3.46
C ALA A 29 -1.37 10.59 -3.51
N THR A 30 -0.19 10.58 -2.87
CA THR A 30 0.66 11.79 -2.73
C THR A 30 1.86 11.83 -3.68
N GLY A 31 2.23 10.70 -4.28
CA GLY A 31 3.45 10.58 -5.08
C GLY A 31 4.75 10.57 -4.27
N TYR A 32 4.71 10.63 -2.94
CA TYR A 32 5.91 10.64 -2.10
C TYR A 32 6.54 9.25 -1.97
N SER A 33 7.86 9.17 -2.07
CA SER A 33 8.62 7.91 -2.01
C SER A 33 9.90 7.99 -1.18
N VAL A 34 10.52 9.17 -1.08
CA VAL A 34 11.84 9.36 -0.44
C VAL A 34 11.79 9.04 1.04
N ALA A 35 10.89 9.68 1.79
CA ALA A 35 10.77 9.47 3.24
C ALA A 35 10.49 7.99 3.56
N ARG A 36 9.57 7.36 2.83
CA ARG A 36 9.29 5.93 2.97
C ARG A 36 10.52 5.08 2.67
N SER A 37 11.23 5.35 1.58
CA SER A 37 12.44 4.61 1.22
C SER A 37 13.50 4.71 2.32
N LEU A 38 13.75 5.90 2.85
CA LEU A 38 14.70 6.08 3.95
C LEU A 38 14.27 5.33 5.22
N SER A 39 12.97 5.32 5.54
CA SER A 39 12.46 4.61 6.73
C SER A 39 12.53 3.09 6.63
N GLU A 40 12.36 2.53 5.43
CA GLU A 40 12.34 1.07 5.19
C GLU A 40 13.74 0.49 4.94
N ALA A 41 14.69 1.33 4.53
CA ALA A 41 16.05 0.89 4.17
C ALA A 41 16.73 0.08 5.29
N PRO A 42 16.74 0.49 6.57
CA PRO A 42 17.43 -0.26 7.62
C PRO A 42 16.88 -1.67 7.82
N LYS A 43 15.55 -1.82 7.80
CA LYS A 43 14.91 -3.13 7.94
C LYS A 43 15.24 -4.02 6.75
N TYR A 44 15.13 -3.48 5.53
CA TYR A 44 15.41 -4.20 4.30
C TYR A 44 16.87 -4.68 4.22
N THR A 45 17.83 -3.81 4.54
CA THR A 45 19.25 -4.18 4.54
C THR A 45 19.59 -5.18 5.65
N SER A 46 18.95 -5.11 6.82
CA SER A 46 19.15 -6.09 7.90
C SER A 46 18.74 -7.52 7.49
N VAL A 47 17.66 -7.65 6.72
CA VAL A 47 17.17 -8.94 6.19
C VAL A 47 18.11 -9.45 5.11
N ILE A 48 18.55 -8.58 4.19
CA ILE A 48 19.54 -8.94 3.17
C ILE A 48 20.86 -9.39 3.84
N ALA A 49 21.36 -8.66 4.84
CA ALA A 49 22.57 -9.03 5.56
C ALA A 49 22.43 -10.41 6.23
N THR A 50 21.26 -10.71 6.80
CA THR A 50 20.96 -12.02 7.40
C THR A 50 20.96 -13.14 6.38
N ILE A 51 20.33 -12.90 5.22
CA ILE A 51 20.31 -13.82 4.08
C ILE A 51 21.72 -14.13 3.57
N LEU A 52 22.61 -13.13 3.52
CA LEU A 52 23.96 -13.27 2.99
C LEU A 52 24.94 -13.95 3.97
N LYS A 53 24.58 -14.12 5.25
CA LYS A 53 25.49 -14.74 6.25
C LYS A 53 25.90 -16.17 5.84
N PRO A 54 27.20 -16.53 5.91
CA PRO A 54 27.71 -17.84 5.46
C PRO A 54 27.05 -19.03 6.16
N ASP A 55 26.80 -18.94 7.46
CA ASP A 55 26.22 -20.02 8.26
C ASP A 55 24.74 -20.25 7.93
N HIS A 56 24.00 -19.18 7.61
CA HIS A 56 22.62 -19.28 7.13
C HIS A 56 22.55 -19.92 5.75
N ASN A 57 23.47 -19.56 4.84
CA ASN A 57 23.56 -20.17 3.52
C ASN A 57 23.94 -21.66 3.57
N LYS A 58 24.80 -22.08 4.51
CA LYS A 58 25.12 -23.51 4.73
C LYS A 58 23.94 -24.28 5.32
N ALA A 59 23.23 -23.72 6.31
CA ALA A 59 22.04 -24.33 6.88
C ALA A 59 20.91 -24.51 5.85
N ILE A 60 20.67 -23.49 5.01
CA ILE A 60 19.70 -23.51 3.91
C ILE A 60 20.09 -24.48 2.78
N ARG A 61 21.40 -24.67 2.53
CA ARG A 61 21.89 -25.67 1.55
C ARG A 61 21.86 -27.10 2.10
N SER A 62 22.02 -27.29 3.41
CA SER A 62 22.10 -28.61 4.07
C SER A 62 20.73 -29.23 4.37
N ARG A 63 19.72 -28.41 4.68
CA ARG A 63 18.32 -28.82 4.50
C ARG A 63 18.07 -28.77 3.01
N GLN A 64 17.65 -29.86 2.37
CA GLN A 64 16.98 -29.76 1.07
C GLN A 64 15.71 -28.92 1.25
N ILE A 65 15.85 -27.59 1.32
CA ILE A 65 14.74 -26.67 1.16
C ILE A 65 14.53 -26.62 -0.34
N SER A 66 13.71 -27.54 -0.81
CA SER A 66 13.10 -27.48 -2.13
C SER A 66 12.44 -26.10 -2.27
N ASN A 67 12.96 -25.27 -3.18
CA ASN A 67 12.24 -24.17 -3.83
C ASN A 67 11.76 -22.95 -3.02
N GLU A 68 12.03 -22.80 -1.72
CA GLU A 68 11.77 -21.48 -1.09
C GLU A 68 12.77 -20.45 -1.61
N ASN A 69 12.27 -19.58 -2.49
CA ASN A 69 13.05 -18.51 -3.07
C ASN A 69 13.46 -17.52 -1.96
N ILE A 70 14.74 -17.53 -1.60
CA ILE A 70 15.33 -16.67 -0.56
C ILE A 70 15.02 -15.18 -0.80
N SER A 71 14.81 -14.77 -2.06
CA SER A 71 14.37 -13.41 -2.39
C SER A 71 12.99 -13.06 -1.83
N MET A 72 12.10 -14.04 -1.60
CA MET A 72 10.80 -13.84 -0.96
C MET A 72 10.95 -13.25 0.44
N LEU A 73 11.98 -13.63 1.19
CA LEU A 73 12.23 -13.06 2.52
C LEU A 73 12.49 -11.55 2.44
N ALA A 74 13.28 -11.12 1.46
CA ALA A 74 13.53 -9.71 1.20
C ALA A 74 12.25 -9.01 0.68
N TRP A 75 11.52 -9.61 -0.26
CA TRP A 75 10.29 -9.06 -0.80
C TRP A 75 9.18 -8.89 0.25
N ASN A 76 8.99 -9.89 1.12
CA ASN A 76 8.03 -9.85 2.21
C ASN A 76 8.39 -8.81 3.28
N THR A 77 9.62 -8.33 3.30
CA THR A 77 10.02 -7.20 4.15
C THR A 77 9.43 -5.88 3.64
N LEU A 78 9.41 -5.66 2.31
CA LEU A 78 8.88 -4.44 1.69
C LEU A 78 7.37 -4.50 1.44
N TRP A 79 6.87 -5.69 1.07
CA TRP A 79 5.48 -5.96 0.70
C TRP A 79 4.87 -7.08 1.54
N PRO A 80 4.86 -6.97 2.88
CA PRO A 80 4.02 -7.86 3.68
C PRO A 80 2.55 -7.61 3.36
N GLN A 81 1.69 -8.55 3.74
CA GLN A 81 0.26 -8.47 3.42
C GLN A 81 -0.39 -7.17 3.89
N GLU A 82 0.02 -6.66 5.05
CA GLU A 82 -0.43 -5.37 5.57
C GLU A 82 -0.14 -4.20 4.62
N ARG A 83 1.07 -4.15 4.06
CA ARG A 83 1.45 -3.11 3.07
C ARG A 83 0.66 -3.26 1.77
N LYS A 84 0.36 -4.50 1.35
CA LYS A 84 -0.47 -4.77 0.16
C LYS A 84 -1.90 -4.24 0.38
N ARG A 85 -2.49 -4.44 1.57
CA ARG A 85 -3.81 -3.89 1.94
C ARG A 85 -3.83 -2.36 1.92
N GLN A 86 -2.91 -1.71 2.64
CA GLN A 86 -2.78 -0.25 2.66
C GLN A 86 -2.66 0.32 1.24
N ARG A 87 -1.80 -0.28 0.41
CA ARG A 87 -1.62 0.15 -0.98
C ARG A 87 -2.91 0.02 -1.80
N SER A 88 -3.62 -1.10 -1.68
CA SER A 88 -4.88 -1.30 -2.40
C SER A 88 -5.93 -0.26 -2.02
N PHE A 89 -5.97 0.13 -0.75
CA PHE A 89 -6.83 1.21 -0.25
C PHE A 89 -6.46 2.57 -0.88
N PHE A 90 -5.17 2.91 -0.91
CA PHE A 90 -4.73 4.16 -1.52
C PHE A 90 -5.00 4.22 -3.03
N LEU A 91 -4.90 3.08 -3.73
CA LEU A 91 -5.26 3.00 -5.14
C LEU A 91 -6.76 3.21 -5.37
N PHE A 92 -7.60 2.59 -4.54
CA PHE A 92 -9.05 2.82 -4.55
C PHE A 92 -9.41 4.29 -4.30
N GLY A 93 -8.79 4.92 -3.29
CA GLY A 93 -9.02 6.34 -3.02
C GLY A 93 -8.57 7.23 -4.19
N LEU A 94 -7.42 6.92 -4.80
CA LEU A 94 -6.92 7.65 -5.96
C LEU A 94 -7.85 7.53 -7.18
N SER A 95 -8.28 6.31 -7.52
CA SER A 95 -9.21 6.09 -8.64
C SER A 95 -10.54 6.80 -8.44
N LEU A 96 -11.05 6.84 -7.21
CA LEU A 96 -12.26 7.58 -6.87
C LEU A 96 -12.08 9.09 -7.14
N ILE A 97 -11.00 9.69 -6.63
CA ILE A 97 -10.73 11.13 -6.75
C ILE A 97 -10.58 11.53 -8.22
N LEU A 98 -9.88 10.71 -9.02
CA LEU A 98 -9.67 10.97 -10.45
C LEU A 98 -10.96 10.96 -11.28
N GLN A 99 -12.03 10.36 -10.77
CA GLN A 99 -13.35 10.33 -11.42
C GLN A 99 -14.27 11.48 -10.98
N GLN A 100 -13.85 12.32 -10.02
CA GLN A 100 -14.67 13.44 -9.55
C GLN A 100 -14.50 14.68 -10.44
N ASP A 101 -15.57 15.47 -10.55
CA ASP A 101 -15.52 16.82 -11.09
C ASP A 101 -14.96 17.81 -10.03
N ILE A 102 -14.85 19.08 -10.41
CA ILE A 102 -14.28 20.11 -9.53
C ILE A 102 -15.03 20.19 -8.19
N GLU A 103 -16.36 20.14 -8.22
CA GLU A 103 -17.17 20.20 -6.99
C GLU A 103 -17.00 18.93 -6.14
N GLY A 104 -16.99 17.75 -6.77
CA GLY A 104 -16.71 16.48 -6.11
C GLY A 104 -15.35 16.45 -5.41
N ILE A 105 -14.30 16.96 -6.06
CA ILE A 105 -12.95 17.06 -5.46
C ILE A 105 -12.97 18.00 -4.25
N ARG A 106 -13.63 19.16 -4.35
CA ARG A 106 -13.74 20.12 -3.23
C ARG A 106 -14.47 19.50 -2.05
N MET A 107 -15.62 18.84 -2.29
CA MET A 107 -16.37 18.14 -1.25
C MET A 107 -15.56 17.01 -0.60
N PHE A 108 -14.80 16.25 -1.41
CA PHE A 108 -13.94 15.19 -0.92
C PHE A 108 -12.89 15.75 0.05
N PHE A 109 -12.09 16.73 -0.37
CA PHE A 109 -11.03 17.27 0.48
C PHE A 109 -11.57 18.06 1.67
N HIS A 110 -12.68 18.77 1.51
CA HIS A 110 -13.36 19.40 2.64
C HIS A 110 -13.81 18.37 3.68
N THR A 111 -14.35 17.22 3.26
CA THR A 111 -14.69 16.12 4.17
C THR A 111 -13.43 15.52 4.79
N PHE A 112 -12.40 15.25 3.98
CA PHE A 112 -11.11 14.67 4.38
C PHE A 112 -10.43 15.44 5.51
N PHE A 113 -10.35 16.77 5.40
CA PHE A 113 -9.70 17.60 6.42
C PHE A 113 -10.58 17.88 7.65
N ARG A 114 -11.86 17.47 7.64
CA ARG A 114 -12.73 17.49 8.83
C ARG A 114 -12.57 16.26 9.71
N LEU A 115 -11.87 15.22 9.26
CA LEU A 115 -11.53 14.08 10.13
C LEU A 115 -10.60 14.53 11.26
N PRO A 116 -10.54 13.77 12.37
CA PRO A 116 -9.54 13.99 13.41
C PRO A 116 -8.13 14.14 12.82
N THR A 117 -7.34 15.06 13.37
CA THR A 117 -6.02 15.43 12.82
C THR A 117 -5.11 14.24 12.58
N TRP A 118 -5.08 13.29 13.51
CA TRP A 118 -4.25 12.09 13.41
C TRP A 118 -4.62 11.19 12.22
N MET A 119 -5.90 11.17 11.80
CA MET A 119 -6.37 10.34 10.69
C MET A 119 -5.87 10.87 9.35
N TRP A 120 -6.12 12.14 9.05
CA TRP A 120 -5.71 12.68 7.76
C TRP A 120 -4.19 12.86 7.67
N GLN A 121 -3.51 13.20 8.78
CA GLN A 121 -2.04 13.23 8.83
C GLN A 121 -1.47 11.83 8.63
N GLY A 122 -2.03 10.82 9.32
CA GLY A 122 -1.56 9.46 9.19
C GLY A 122 -1.81 8.87 7.80
N PHE A 123 -2.94 9.23 7.17
CA PHE A 123 -3.24 8.85 5.79
C PHE A 123 -2.16 9.40 4.85
N LEU A 124 -1.87 10.71 4.90
CA LEU A 124 -0.86 11.35 4.06
C LEU A 124 0.57 10.85 4.35
N GLY A 125 0.84 10.47 5.60
CA GLY A 125 2.11 9.91 6.06
C GLY A 125 2.28 8.41 5.83
N SER A 126 1.27 7.69 5.34
CA SER A 126 1.27 6.22 5.26
C SER A 126 1.57 5.51 6.60
N THR A 127 1.12 6.10 7.72
CA THR A 127 1.33 5.55 9.07
C THR A 127 0.12 4.79 9.63
N LEU A 128 -1.06 4.96 9.03
CA LEU A 128 -2.28 4.23 9.41
C LEU A 128 -2.18 2.74 9.07
N SER A 129 -2.61 1.86 9.97
CA SER A 129 -2.82 0.45 9.65
C SER A 129 -3.98 0.25 8.67
N SER A 130 -4.10 -0.94 8.09
CA SER A 130 -5.21 -1.33 7.23
C SER A 130 -6.55 -1.25 7.99
N ALA A 131 -6.56 -1.56 9.30
CA ALA A 131 -7.72 -1.39 10.16
C ALA A 131 -8.05 0.10 10.37
N ASP A 132 -7.04 0.94 10.63
CA ASP A 132 -7.24 2.40 10.74
C ASP A 132 -7.76 2.99 9.43
N LEU A 133 -7.33 2.47 8.27
CA LEU A 133 -7.85 2.88 6.95
C LEU A 133 -9.32 2.48 6.75
N MET A 134 -9.76 1.33 7.28
CA MET A 134 -11.18 0.98 7.29
C MET A 134 -11.99 1.92 8.18
N LEU A 135 -11.45 2.27 9.35
CA LEU A 135 -12.05 3.27 10.22
C LEU A 135 -12.10 4.64 9.55
N PHE A 136 -11.01 5.05 8.90
CA PHE A 136 -10.92 6.26 8.09
C PHE A 136 -12.01 6.30 7.01
N ALA A 137 -12.20 5.21 6.26
CA ALA A 137 -13.25 5.12 5.24
C ALA A 137 -14.65 5.28 5.85
N PHE A 138 -14.88 4.66 7.01
CA PHE A 138 -16.14 4.79 7.73
C PHE A 138 -16.42 6.25 8.15
N TYR A 139 -15.44 6.93 8.75
CA TYR A 139 -15.57 8.34 9.11
C TYR A 139 -15.78 9.24 7.89
N MET A 140 -15.02 9.02 6.81
CA MET A 140 -15.25 9.70 5.53
C MET A 140 -16.69 9.54 5.06
N PHE A 141 -17.22 8.33 5.09
CA PHE A 141 -18.60 8.05 4.67
C PHE A 141 -19.63 8.73 5.57
N VAL A 142 -19.46 8.68 6.89
CA VAL A 142 -20.37 9.30 7.86
C VAL A 142 -20.38 10.82 7.73
N LEU A 143 -19.23 11.46 7.49
CA LEU A 143 -19.14 12.92 7.36
C LEU A 143 -19.48 13.45 5.96
N ALA A 144 -19.36 12.61 4.93
CA ALA A 144 -19.56 13.00 3.54
C ALA A 144 -21.01 13.46 3.25
N PRO A 145 -21.21 14.46 2.36
CA PRO A 145 -22.52 14.77 1.83
C PRO A 145 -23.08 13.62 0.99
N ASN A 146 -24.41 13.57 0.83
CA ASN A 146 -25.09 12.46 0.14
C ASN A 146 -24.59 12.20 -1.30
N ASN A 147 -24.20 13.25 -2.02
CA ASN A 147 -23.64 13.11 -3.36
C ASN A 147 -22.31 12.33 -3.34
N LEU A 148 -21.41 12.68 -2.42
CA LEU A 148 -20.14 11.97 -2.25
C LEU A 148 -20.35 10.53 -1.75
N ARG A 149 -21.32 10.30 -0.84
CA ARG A 149 -21.69 8.93 -0.42
C ARG A 149 -22.16 8.07 -1.60
N LYS A 150 -23.02 8.61 -2.46
CA LYS A 150 -23.48 7.91 -3.68
C LYS A 150 -22.31 7.57 -4.61
N ASN A 151 -21.39 8.51 -4.81
CA ASN A 151 -20.21 8.29 -5.63
C ASN A 151 -19.29 7.22 -5.04
N LEU A 152 -19.07 7.25 -3.71
CA LEU A 152 -18.30 6.23 -2.99
C LEU A 152 -18.89 4.83 -3.17
N VAL A 153 -20.20 4.68 -2.94
CA VAL A 153 -20.89 3.38 -3.08
C VAL A 153 -20.84 2.90 -4.53
N ARG A 154 -21.12 3.79 -5.49
CA ARG A 154 -21.04 3.46 -6.92
C ARG A 154 -19.64 2.97 -7.28
N HIS A 155 -18.60 3.73 -6.89
CA HIS A 155 -17.22 3.39 -7.19
C HIS A 155 -16.80 2.06 -6.55
N LEU A 156 -17.19 1.80 -5.30
CA LEU A 156 -16.93 0.52 -4.63
C LEU A 156 -17.52 -0.69 -5.38
N LEU A 157 -18.68 -0.52 -6.00
CA LEU A 157 -19.39 -1.59 -6.70
C LEU A 157 -18.99 -1.76 -8.16
N SER A 158 -18.65 -0.66 -8.86
CA SER A 158 -18.44 -0.68 -10.31
C SER A 158 -16.97 -0.59 -10.74
N ASP A 159 -16.09 -0.04 -9.91
CA ASP A 159 -14.68 0.13 -10.27
C ASP A 159 -13.85 -1.11 -9.91
N PRO A 160 -12.96 -1.60 -10.80
CA PRO A 160 -12.10 -2.75 -10.51
C PRO A 160 -11.22 -2.59 -9.26
N SER A 161 -10.88 -1.35 -8.89
CA SER A 161 -10.13 -1.07 -7.66
C SER A 161 -10.89 -1.47 -6.40
N GLY A 162 -12.23 -1.38 -6.41
CA GLY A 162 -13.09 -1.78 -5.29
C GLY A 162 -13.01 -3.29 -5.03
N ALA A 163 -13.18 -4.09 -6.08
CA ALA A 163 -13.03 -5.55 -6.00
C ALA A 163 -11.61 -5.96 -5.58
N THR A 164 -10.58 -5.28 -6.13
CA THR A 164 -9.18 -5.52 -5.79
C THR A 164 -8.89 -5.23 -4.32
N MET A 165 -9.36 -4.09 -3.80
CA MET A 165 -9.21 -3.71 -2.41
C MET A 165 -9.88 -4.75 -1.50
N ILE A 166 -11.16 -5.08 -1.74
CA ILE A 166 -11.90 -6.07 -0.96
C ILE A 166 -11.13 -7.40 -0.90
N ARG A 167 -10.74 -7.95 -2.07
CA ARG A 167 -9.99 -9.20 -2.14
C ARG A 167 -8.69 -9.16 -1.34
N THR A 168 -7.96 -8.05 -1.43
CA THR A 168 -6.67 -7.87 -0.74
C THR A 168 -6.86 -7.83 0.79
N TYR A 169 -7.93 -7.22 1.26
CA TYR A 169 -8.27 -7.18 2.69
C TYR A 169 -8.64 -8.56 3.25
N PHE A 170 -9.32 -9.40 2.46
CA PHE A 170 -9.71 -10.76 2.86
C PHE A 170 -8.64 -11.83 2.61
N THR A 171 -7.50 -11.48 2.00
CA THR A 171 -6.38 -12.41 1.87
C THR A 171 -5.67 -12.53 3.22
N PHE A 172 -5.61 -13.75 3.76
CA PHE A 172 -4.87 -14.09 4.96
C PHE A 172 -3.37 -14.23 4.66
N PRO A 173 -2.49 -13.85 5.60
CA PRO A 173 -1.05 -14.02 5.45
C PRO A 173 -0.62 -15.49 5.45
#